data_AF-A0AAW5CPY7-F1
#
_entry.id   AF-A0AAW5CPY7-F1
#
_cell.length_a   1.000
_cell.length_b   1.000
_cell.length_c   1.000
_cell.angle_alpha   90.00
_cell.angle_beta   90.00
_cell.angle_gamma   90.00
#
_symmetry.space_group_name_H-M   'P 1'
#
loop_
_entity.id
_entity.type
_entity.pdbx_description
1 polymer ?
#
loop_
_entity_poly.entity_id
_entity_poly.type
_entity_poly.pdbx_seq_one_letter_code
_entity_poly.pdbx_strand_id
1 'polypeptide(L)'
;MANDNRKRPPHGHDPEQARREAARAQEARRKHSGSASRNSRSHSTGTRRNDISKKSRYYQVRRQKMFLAAGGILIILILVIIFSTRACISSRKAAEAAALQKAQEEEAAKKAKEEAAAVKDPVSLTLSVVGDCTLGTDETFDYDTSLNACYDNNGKDYFFKNVKSIFEADDLTIANFEGTLTDSDAREDKTFAFKAPAEYAQILTSGSVEAVNTANNHSHDYGEQSYTDTLTALDNAGITHFGYDDTAVMDIKGIKVGLVGIYELKDHLGREQQLKDNIAKVKADGAELIVVIFHWGNETETVPDTNQMTLGRLAIDEGADLVCGHHPHVLQGIETYKGKNIVYSLGNFCFGGNSSPSDMDTMIFQQTFTVTSEGVQADNVTNIIPCSISSTDGYNNYQPTPASGDEASRIKSKIEECSAAIPAADSSSATSEGSDSE
;
A
#
# COMPACT_ATOMS: atom_id res chain seq x y z
N MET A 1 -19.82 -50.63 3.07
CA MET A 1 -18.68 -51.52 2.77
C MET A 1 -17.43 -50.71 3.09
N ALA A 2 -16.79 -50.86 4.27
CA ALA A 2 -15.70 -51.82 4.61
C ALA A 2 -14.55 -51.75 3.58
N ASN A 3 -13.25 -51.53 3.85
CA ASN A 3 -12.31 -51.81 4.97
C ASN A 3 -11.12 -50.82 4.83
N ASP A 4 -10.62 -50.15 5.87
CA ASP A 4 -9.57 -50.55 6.85
C ASP A 4 -8.33 -51.27 6.27
N ASN A 5 -7.13 -50.66 6.34
CA ASN A 5 -6.01 -51.14 7.20
C ASN A 5 -4.66 -50.40 7.03
N ARG A 6 -4.14 -49.85 8.14
CA ARG A 6 -2.78 -50.07 8.74
C ARG A 6 -2.00 -48.83 9.23
N LYS A 7 -1.80 -48.87 10.56
CA LYS A 7 -0.56 -48.69 11.36
C LYS A 7 -0.07 -47.28 11.72
N ARG A 8 -0.34 -46.93 12.99
CA ARG A 8 0.41 -45.96 13.82
C ARG A 8 1.71 -46.56 14.36
N PRO A 9 2.74 -45.74 14.62
CA PRO A 9 3.70 -45.92 15.71
C PRO A 9 3.62 -44.78 16.76
N PRO A 10 4.28 -44.94 17.93
CA PRO A 10 3.76 -44.40 19.18
C PRO A 10 4.64 -43.33 19.86
N HIS A 11 4.03 -42.76 20.91
CA HIS A 11 4.61 -42.09 22.08
C HIS A 11 5.02 -40.61 21.97
N GLY A 12 4.13 -39.79 22.55
CA GLY A 12 4.42 -38.43 23.00
C GLY A 12 5.36 -38.42 24.21
N HIS A 13 6.16 -37.36 24.27
CA HIS A 13 7.03 -37.01 25.37
C HIS A 13 6.18 -36.62 26.59
N ASP A 14 6.21 -37.42 27.66
CA ASP A 14 5.64 -37.05 28.96
C ASP A 14 6.68 -36.25 29.77
N PRO A 15 6.47 -34.93 30.00
CA PRO A 15 7.41 -34.10 30.75
C PRO A 15 7.48 -34.46 32.25
N GLU A 16 6.51 -35.20 32.78
CA GLU A 16 6.46 -35.59 34.20
C GLU A 16 7.41 -36.76 34.51
N GLN A 17 7.66 -37.64 33.54
CA GLN A 17 8.59 -38.77 33.67
C GLN A 17 10.06 -38.31 33.74
N ALA A 18 10.43 -37.29 32.97
CA ALA A 18 11.78 -36.70 33.00
C ALA A 18 12.10 -36.00 34.33
N ARG A 19 11.09 -35.40 35.00
CA ARG A 19 11.27 -34.78 36.33
C ARG A 19 11.45 -35.82 37.44
N ARG A 20 10.84 -37.01 37.32
CA ARG A 20 11.01 -38.10 38.29
C ARG A 20 12.39 -38.77 38.19
N GLU A 21 13.01 -38.80 37.01
CA GLU A 21 14.37 -39.34 36.81
C GLU A 21 15.46 -38.38 37.32
N ALA A 22 15.28 -37.07 37.17
CA ALA A 22 16.21 -36.07 37.71
C ALA A 22 16.24 -36.04 39.26
N ALA A 23 15.09 -36.29 39.92
CA ALA A 23 15.01 -36.35 41.38
C ALA A 23 15.69 -37.61 41.98
N ARG A 24 15.67 -38.75 41.28
CA ARG A 24 16.34 -39.99 41.72
C ARG A 24 17.86 -39.94 41.62
N ALA A 25 18.42 -39.12 40.72
CA ALA A 25 19.86 -38.94 40.59
C ALA A 25 20.51 -38.12 41.73
N GLN A 26 19.73 -37.31 42.44
CA GLN A 26 20.21 -36.49 43.57
C GLN A 26 20.20 -37.25 44.92
N GLU A 27 19.40 -38.30 45.04
CA GLU A 27 19.29 -39.12 46.27
C GLU A 27 20.37 -40.21 46.37
N ALA A 28 21.00 -40.58 45.24
CA ALA A 28 22.04 -41.62 45.19
C ALA A 28 23.45 -41.14 45.58
N ARG A 29 23.69 -39.82 45.77
CA ARG A 29 25.00 -39.28 46.18
C ARG A 29 25.16 -39.00 47.68
N ARG A 30 24.16 -39.34 48.51
CA ARG A 30 24.17 -39.07 49.96
C ARG A 30 24.33 -40.30 50.87
N LYS A 31 24.64 -41.49 50.33
CA LYS A 31 24.92 -42.70 51.13
C LYS A 31 26.33 -43.23 50.88
N HIS A 32 27.33 -42.62 51.51
CA HIS A 32 28.55 -43.31 51.96
C HIS A 32 29.27 -42.45 53.01
N SER A 33 28.88 -42.61 54.28
CA SER A 33 29.69 -42.23 55.43
C SER A 33 29.46 -43.21 56.58
N GLY A 34 30.54 -43.54 57.29
CA GLY A 34 30.62 -44.53 58.37
C GLY A 34 31.72 -45.54 58.03
N SER A 35 32.67 -45.91 58.89
CA SER A 35 32.83 -45.79 60.34
C SER A 35 34.24 -46.33 60.66
N ALA A 36 34.93 -45.82 61.68
CA ALA A 36 35.86 -46.62 62.48
C ALA A 36 36.08 -46.02 63.87
N SER A 37 35.84 -46.88 64.87
CA SER A 37 35.75 -46.67 66.31
C SER A 37 37.11 -46.64 67.02
N ARG A 38 37.17 -45.95 68.17
CA ARG A 38 38.25 -46.05 69.17
C ARG A 38 37.68 -46.67 70.45
N ASN A 39 38.40 -47.66 70.97
CA ASN A 39 38.12 -48.30 72.26
C ASN A 39 39.11 -47.83 73.33
N SER A 40 38.63 -47.77 74.57
CA SER A 40 39.31 -47.27 75.76
C SER A 40 40.02 -48.38 76.56
N ARG A 41 41.05 -48.01 77.34
CA ARG A 41 41.37 -48.55 78.68
C ARG A 41 42.54 -47.82 79.35
N SER A 42 42.65 -48.02 80.65
CA SER A 42 43.02 -47.08 81.72
C SER A 42 44.31 -47.40 82.51
N HIS A 43 44.88 -46.35 83.14
CA HIS A 43 45.58 -46.27 84.44
C HIS A 43 46.96 -46.97 84.60
N SER A 44 48.05 -46.23 84.88
CA SER A 44 48.59 -45.80 86.22
C SER A 44 50.00 -46.46 86.35
N THR A 45 51.14 -45.88 86.75
CA THR A 45 51.55 -44.97 87.84
C THR A 45 52.93 -44.34 87.52
N GLY A 46 53.20 -43.13 88.03
CA GLY A 46 54.43 -42.87 88.82
C GLY A 46 55.71 -42.34 88.14
N THR A 47 56.07 -41.09 88.52
CA THR A 47 57.42 -40.51 88.65
C THR A 47 58.22 -40.11 87.39
N ARG A 48 58.19 -38.81 87.05
CA ARG A 48 59.32 -37.88 87.21
C ARG A 48 58.93 -36.46 86.77
N ARG A 49 58.85 -35.58 87.76
CA ARG A 49 58.66 -34.13 87.67
C ARG A 49 59.86 -33.48 86.95
N ASN A 50 59.56 -32.42 86.18
CA ASN A 50 60.33 -31.18 86.01
C ASN A 50 61.08 -30.81 84.71
N ASP A 51 60.97 -31.50 83.56
CA ASP A 51 61.72 -31.07 82.35
C ASP A 51 60.92 -30.76 81.05
N ILE A 52 59.58 -30.87 81.05
CA ILE A 52 58.79 -30.76 79.80
C ILE A 52 58.19 -29.36 79.56
N SER A 53 58.21 -28.45 80.56
CA SER A 53 57.53 -27.15 80.46
C SER A 53 58.20 -26.14 79.50
N LYS A 54 59.46 -26.34 79.10
CA LYS A 54 60.18 -25.40 78.20
C LYS A 54 60.14 -25.77 76.70
N LYS A 55 59.89 -27.03 76.32
CA LYS A 55 59.83 -27.44 74.89
C LYS A 55 58.46 -27.25 74.23
N SER A 56 57.36 -27.16 74.99
CA SER A 56 55.98 -27.01 74.45
C SER A 56 55.72 -25.66 73.76
N ARG A 57 56.17 -24.54 74.36
CA ARG A 57 55.95 -23.18 73.83
C ARG A 57 56.67 -22.94 72.49
N TYR A 58 57.86 -23.51 72.30
CA TYR A 58 58.63 -23.35 71.06
C TYR A 58 57.95 -24.01 69.85
N TYR A 59 57.46 -25.24 70.00
CA TYR A 59 56.74 -25.94 68.91
C TYR A 59 55.35 -25.33 68.64
N GLN A 60 54.65 -24.80 69.66
CA GLN A 60 53.38 -24.09 69.44
C GLN A 60 53.57 -22.78 68.67
N VAL A 61 54.58 -21.96 69.01
CA VAL A 61 54.88 -20.70 68.31
C VAL A 61 55.41 -20.96 66.89
N ARG A 62 56.27 -21.96 66.69
CA ARG A 62 56.78 -22.34 65.36
C ARG A 62 55.65 -22.88 64.46
N ARG A 63 54.70 -23.63 65.02
CA ARG A 63 53.52 -24.13 64.29
C ARG A 63 52.54 -23.00 63.96
N GLN A 64 52.31 -22.04 64.86
CA GLN A 64 51.54 -20.81 64.56
C GLN A 64 52.19 -19.95 63.47
N LYS A 65 53.51 -19.75 63.50
CA LYS A 65 54.25 -19.02 62.45
C LYS A 65 54.18 -19.72 61.09
N MET A 66 54.25 -21.05 61.06
CA MET A 66 54.08 -21.84 59.83
C MET A 66 52.65 -21.76 59.28
N PHE A 67 51.61 -21.78 60.15
CA PHE A 67 50.22 -21.60 59.71
C PHE A 67 49.93 -20.17 59.22
N LEU A 68 50.53 -19.14 59.81
CA LEU A 68 50.44 -17.76 59.31
C LEU A 68 51.16 -17.59 57.96
N ALA A 69 52.34 -18.20 57.78
CA ALA A 69 53.06 -18.18 56.51
C ALA A 69 52.31 -18.97 55.40
N ALA A 70 51.79 -20.16 55.73
CA ALA A 70 50.98 -20.95 54.79
C ALA A 70 49.64 -20.27 54.47
N GLY A 71 49.01 -19.61 55.46
CA GLY A 71 47.81 -18.80 55.26
C GLY A 71 48.07 -17.58 54.38
N GLY A 72 49.20 -16.90 54.56
CA GLY A 72 49.63 -15.80 53.69
C GLY A 72 49.86 -16.23 52.24
N ILE A 73 50.51 -17.38 52.02
CA ILE A 73 50.72 -17.94 50.67
C ILE A 73 49.38 -18.34 50.03
N LEU A 74 48.46 -18.93 50.81
CA LEU A 74 47.13 -19.30 50.33
C LEU A 74 46.31 -18.06 49.93
N ILE A 75 46.38 -16.98 50.71
CA ILE A 75 45.71 -15.71 50.39
C ILE A 75 46.29 -15.11 49.11
N ILE A 76 47.61 -15.13 48.92
CA ILE A 76 48.25 -14.64 47.70
C ILE A 76 47.80 -15.45 46.49
N LEU A 77 47.75 -16.78 46.59
CA LEU A 77 47.26 -17.66 45.51
C LEU A 77 45.80 -17.36 45.15
N ILE A 78 44.94 -17.17 46.15
CA ILE A 78 43.52 -16.82 45.93
C ILE A 78 43.42 -15.46 45.24
N LEU A 79 44.20 -14.47 45.66
CA LEU A 79 44.21 -13.15 45.02
C LEU A 79 44.68 -13.24 43.56
N VAL A 80 45.73 -13.99 43.25
CA VAL A 80 46.19 -14.20 41.87
C VAL A 80 45.09 -14.82 41.02
N ILE A 81 44.39 -15.84 41.51
CA ILE A 81 43.27 -16.46 40.79
C ILE A 81 42.13 -15.46 40.54
N ILE A 82 41.79 -14.62 41.53
CA ILE A 82 40.76 -13.58 41.39
C ILE A 82 41.18 -12.51 40.36
N PHE A 83 42.43 -12.06 40.37
CA PHE A 83 42.94 -11.09 39.40
C PHE A 83 43.01 -11.68 37.98
N SER A 84 43.47 -12.93 37.83
CA SER A 84 43.50 -13.62 36.54
C SER A 84 42.11 -13.87 35.96
N THR A 85 41.15 -14.28 36.79
CA THR A 85 39.75 -14.47 36.35
C THR A 85 39.09 -13.16 35.97
N ARG A 86 39.30 -12.08 36.75
CA ARG A 86 38.82 -10.73 36.38
C ARG A 86 39.42 -10.23 35.08
N ALA A 87 40.72 -10.43 34.87
CA ALA A 87 41.40 -10.04 33.63
C ALA A 87 40.84 -10.81 32.41
N CYS A 88 40.59 -12.12 32.56
CA CYS A 88 40.01 -12.96 31.50
C CYS A 88 38.54 -12.58 31.19
N ILE A 89 37.75 -12.24 32.21
CA ILE A 89 36.37 -11.75 32.02
C ILE A 89 36.39 -10.38 31.34
N SER A 90 37.31 -9.49 31.72
CA SER A 90 37.44 -8.16 31.12
C SER A 90 37.87 -8.24 29.65
N SER A 91 38.82 -9.12 29.31
CA SER A 91 39.26 -9.28 27.92
C SER A 91 38.17 -9.91 27.05
N ARG A 92 37.38 -10.85 27.59
CA ARG A 92 36.25 -11.44 26.87
C ARG A 92 35.14 -10.43 26.61
N LYS A 93 34.79 -9.60 27.60
CA LYS A 93 33.83 -8.49 27.41
C LYS A 93 34.31 -7.47 26.38
N ALA A 94 35.60 -7.15 26.36
CA ALA A 94 36.17 -6.24 25.36
C ALA A 94 36.11 -6.84 23.94
N ALA A 95 36.38 -8.15 23.81
CA ALA A 95 36.27 -8.85 22.53
C ALA A 95 34.82 -8.95 22.03
N GLU A 96 33.86 -9.23 22.93
CA GLU A 96 32.43 -9.26 22.62
C GLU A 96 31.92 -7.88 22.19
N ALA A 97 32.33 -6.80 22.87
CA ALA A 97 31.98 -5.43 22.49
C ALA A 97 32.57 -5.03 21.14
N ALA A 98 33.83 -5.39 20.85
CA ALA A 98 34.46 -5.13 19.56
C ALA A 98 33.79 -5.91 18.42
N ALA A 99 33.36 -7.15 18.67
CA ALA A 99 32.63 -7.94 17.68
C ALA A 99 31.23 -7.35 17.39
N LEU A 100 30.54 -6.86 18.42
CA LEU A 100 29.24 -6.19 18.26
C LEU A 100 29.38 -4.89 17.47
N GLN A 101 30.38 -4.08 17.80
CA GLN A 101 30.65 -2.83 17.08
C GLN A 101 30.98 -3.09 15.61
N LYS A 102 31.81 -4.10 15.32
CA LYS A 102 32.14 -4.46 13.94
C LYS A 102 30.92 -4.95 13.15
N ALA A 103 30.03 -5.72 13.78
CA ALA A 103 28.79 -6.15 13.14
C ALA A 103 27.86 -4.97 12.83
N GLN A 104 27.75 -4.00 13.75
CA GLN A 104 27.00 -2.77 13.52
C GLN A 104 27.60 -1.90 12.40
N GLU A 105 28.93 -1.81 12.32
CA GLU A 105 29.62 -1.10 11.25
C GLU A 105 29.45 -1.79 9.88
N GLU A 106 29.48 -3.12 9.83
CA GLU A 106 29.23 -3.89 8.59
C GLU A 106 27.76 -3.77 8.14
N GLU A 107 26.81 -3.77 9.07
CA GLU A 107 25.37 -3.57 8.78
C GLU A 107 25.08 -2.14 8.31
N ALA A 108 25.66 -1.13 8.96
CA ALA A 108 25.56 0.27 8.53
C ALA A 108 26.20 0.50 7.16
N ALA A 109 27.37 -0.11 6.88
CA ALA A 109 28.03 -0.02 5.59
C ALA A 109 27.22 -0.71 4.47
N LYS A 110 26.55 -1.82 4.77
CA LYS A 110 25.67 -2.51 3.82
C LYS A 110 24.44 -1.65 3.50
N LYS A 111 23.80 -1.07 4.53
CA LYS A 111 22.65 -0.18 4.38
C LYS A 111 22.99 1.08 3.58
N ALA A 112 24.13 1.71 3.87
CA ALA A 112 24.62 2.87 3.12
C ALA A 112 24.94 2.53 1.65
N LYS A 113 25.36 1.29 1.36
CA LYS A 113 25.65 0.82 0.00
C LYS A 113 24.38 0.47 -0.78
N GLU A 114 23.35 -0.03 -0.11
CA GLU A 114 22.01 -0.24 -0.67
C GLU A 114 21.31 1.12 -0.93
N GLU A 115 21.39 2.07 0.00
CA GLU A 115 20.88 3.44 -0.16
C GLU A 115 21.62 4.18 -1.29
N ALA A 116 22.95 4.06 -1.38
CA ALA A 116 23.74 4.66 -2.47
C ALA A 116 23.49 4.00 -3.84
N ALA A 117 23.05 2.74 -3.87
CA ALA A 117 22.66 2.04 -5.11
C ALA A 117 21.20 2.32 -5.52
N ALA A 118 20.38 2.90 -4.63
CA ALA A 118 18.97 3.18 -4.83
C ALA A 118 18.66 4.60 -5.33
N VAL A 119 19.68 5.46 -5.52
CA VAL A 119 19.49 6.80 -6.07
C VAL A 119 19.18 6.69 -7.57
N LYS A 120 17.92 6.44 -7.91
CA LYS A 120 17.39 6.70 -9.26
C LYS A 120 17.37 8.21 -9.47
N ASP A 121 17.80 8.67 -10.64
CA ASP A 121 17.56 10.05 -11.05
C ASP A 121 16.04 10.34 -10.98
N PRO A 122 15.61 11.53 -10.55
CA PRO A 122 14.20 11.89 -10.55
C PRO A 122 13.56 11.67 -11.93
N VAL A 123 12.43 10.97 -11.96
CA VAL A 123 11.65 10.73 -13.17
C VAL A 123 10.40 11.60 -13.14
N SER A 124 10.16 12.35 -14.21
CA SER A 124 8.92 13.11 -14.38
C SER A 124 7.99 12.42 -15.38
N LEU A 125 6.74 12.23 -14.96
CA LEU A 125 5.66 11.68 -15.78
C LEU A 125 4.44 12.60 -15.74
N THR A 126 3.87 12.90 -16.91
CA THR A 126 2.63 13.67 -17.04
C THR A 126 1.48 12.73 -17.34
N LEU A 127 0.46 12.76 -16.49
CA LEU A 127 -0.77 12.00 -16.67
C LEU A 127 -1.89 12.93 -17.11
N SER A 128 -2.69 12.52 -18.09
CA SER A 128 -3.96 13.16 -18.45
C SER A 128 -5.12 12.28 -17.98
N VAL A 129 -6.08 12.86 -17.27
CA VAL A 129 -7.37 12.22 -16.99
C VAL A 129 -8.48 13.00 -17.68
N VAL A 130 -9.40 12.29 -18.32
CA VAL A 130 -10.53 12.87 -19.06
C VAL A 130 -11.86 12.32 -18.57
N GLY A 131 -12.94 13.01 -18.94
CA GLY A 131 -14.31 12.67 -18.55
C GLY A 131 -14.90 11.41 -19.19
N ASP A 132 -16.22 11.29 -19.08
CA ASP A 132 -16.98 10.11 -19.50
C ASP A 132 -16.93 9.89 -21.01
N CYS A 133 -16.45 8.72 -21.41
CA CYS A 133 -16.39 8.27 -22.80
C CYS A 133 -17.40 7.15 -23.03
N THR A 134 -18.56 7.51 -23.57
CA THR A 134 -19.58 6.58 -24.04
C THR A 134 -19.41 6.41 -25.55
N LEU A 135 -18.64 5.41 -25.97
CA LEU A 135 -18.33 5.17 -27.39
C LEU A 135 -19.39 4.32 -28.07
N GLY A 136 -20.67 4.60 -27.83
CA GLY A 136 -21.77 3.84 -28.41
C GLY A 136 -23.07 4.60 -28.33
N THR A 137 -24.17 3.91 -28.58
CA THR A 137 -25.50 4.53 -28.55
C THR A 137 -26.54 3.58 -27.97
N ASP A 138 -27.63 4.13 -27.47
CA ASP A 138 -28.80 3.33 -27.07
C ASP A 138 -29.66 3.05 -28.31
N GLU A 139 -30.27 1.86 -28.36
CA GLU A 139 -31.09 1.42 -29.51
C GLU A 139 -32.32 2.30 -29.79
N THR A 140 -32.74 3.12 -28.83
CA THR A 140 -33.88 4.04 -28.95
C THR A 140 -33.49 5.41 -29.51
N PHE A 141 -32.20 5.70 -29.65
CA PHE A 141 -31.74 6.99 -30.16
C PHE A 141 -31.88 7.08 -31.68
N ASP A 142 -32.04 8.31 -32.19
CA ASP A 142 -32.06 8.56 -33.63
C ASP A 142 -30.67 8.30 -34.22
N TYR A 143 -30.59 7.32 -35.12
CA TYR A 143 -29.36 6.88 -35.75
C TYR A 143 -28.63 8.04 -36.41
N ASP A 144 -29.32 8.90 -37.16
CA ASP A 144 -28.71 9.96 -37.97
C ASP A 144 -27.94 10.99 -37.13
N THR A 145 -28.27 11.09 -35.84
CA THR A 145 -27.59 11.98 -34.89
C THR A 145 -26.67 11.25 -33.92
N SER A 146 -26.58 9.91 -33.99
CA SER A 146 -25.86 9.07 -33.04
C SER A 146 -24.34 9.05 -33.25
N LEU A 147 -23.61 8.58 -32.23
CA LEU A 147 -22.17 8.31 -32.34
C LEU A 147 -21.88 7.28 -33.45
N ASN A 148 -22.76 6.29 -33.65
CA ASN A 148 -22.56 5.26 -34.66
C ASN A 148 -22.63 5.82 -36.08
N ALA A 149 -23.61 6.68 -36.38
CA ALA A 149 -23.63 7.38 -37.67
C ALA A 149 -22.41 8.30 -37.83
N CYS A 150 -21.92 8.92 -36.76
CA CYS A 150 -20.69 9.71 -36.82
C CYS A 150 -19.47 8.84 -37.17
N TYR A 151 -19.37 7.64 -36.58
CA TYR A 151 -18.32 6.67 -36.88
C TYR A 151 -18.38 6.21 -38.34
N ASP A 152 -19.54 5.83 -38.85
CA ASP A 152 -19.71 5.40 -40.24
C ASP A 152 -19.26 6.45 -41.26
N ASN A 153 -19.50 7.72 -40.94
CA ASN A 153 -19.20 8.83 -41.84
C ASN A 153 -17.74 9.29 -41.79
N ASN A 154 -17.07 9.17 -40.64
CA ASN A 154 -15.77 9.80 -40.42
C ASN A 154 -14.65 8.83 -40.03
N GLY A 155 -15.00 7.64 -39.54
CA GLY A 155 -14.07 6.65 -39.00
C GLY A 155 -13.51 7.01 -37.62
N LYS A 156 -12.78 6.06 -37.03
CA LYS A 156 -12.24 6.13 -35.67
C LYS A 156 -11.34 7.34 -35.36
N ASP A 157 -10.60 7.84 -36.35
CA ASP A 157 -9.63 8.95 -36.15
C ASP A 157 -10.32 10.31 -35.91
N TYR A 158 -11.65 10.37 -36.07
CA TYR A 158 -12.43 11.58 -35.92
C TYR A 158 -12.56 12.05 -34.46
N PHE A 159 -12.91 11.14 -33.55
CA PHE A 159 -13.43 11.49 -32.22
C PHE A 159 -12.43 12.26 -31.37
N PHE A 160 -11.20 11.77 -31.23
CA PHE A 160 -10.16 12.43 -30.42
C PHE A 160 -9.27 13.37 -31.22
N LYS A 161 -9.58 13.66 -32.49
CA LYS A 161 -8.70 14.40 -33.41
C LYS A 161 -8.17 15.71 -32.84
N ASN A 162 -9.02 16.47 -32.15
CA ASN A 162 -8.67 17.82 -31.68
C ASN A 162 -7.90 17.83 -30.36
N VAL A 163 -7.84 16.68 -29.66
CA VAL A 163 -7.10 16.52 -28.40
C VAL A 163 -5.93 15.56 -28.52
N LYS A 164 -5.83 14.81 -29.62
CA LYS A 164 -4.79 13.80 -29.85
C LYS A 164 -3.37 14.31 -29.61
N SER A 165 -3.03 15.51 -30.08
CA SER A 165 -1.68 16.06 -29.88
C SER A 165 -1.35 16.39 -28.43
N ILE A 166 -2.38 16.57 -27.58
CA ILE A 166 -2.21 16.75 -26.13
C ILE A 166 -1.88 15.40 -25.50
N PHE A 167 -2.61 14.35 -25.90
CA PHE A 167 -2.41 13.00 -25.39
C PHE A 167 -1.07 12.40 -25.85
N GLU A 168 -0.69 12.59 -27.12
CA GLU A 168 0.63 12.18 -27.63
C GLU A 168 1.82 12.88 -26.94
N ALA A 169 1.56 13.99 -26.23
CA ALA A 169 2.59 14.76 -25.52
C ALA A 169 2.69 14.39 -24.03
N ASP A 170 1.74 13.63 -23.50
CA ASP A 170 1.80 13.09 -22.14
C ASP A 170 2.42 11.69 -22.09
N ASP A 171 2.42 11.08 -20.91
CA ASP A 171 2.99 9.76 -20.69
C ASP A 171 1.92 8.68 -20.45
N LEU A 172 0.68 9.09 -20.17
CA LEU A 172 -0.44 8.23 -19.84
C LEU A 172 -1.74 9.04 -19.85
N THR A 173 -2.65 8.70 -20.75
CA THR A 173 -4.02 9.18 -20.78
C THR A 173 -4.99 8.13 -20.24
N ILE A 174 -5.84 8.55 -19.30
CA ILE A 174 -6.83 7.72 -18.62
C ILE A 174 -8.25 8.29 -18.84
N ALA A 175 -9.18 7.46 -19.31
CA ALA A 175 -10.59 7.83 -19.47
C ALA A 175 -11.52 6.98 -18.60
N ASN A 176 -12.76 7.41 -18.41
CA ASN A 176 -13.84 6.51 -17.96
C ASN A 176 -14.56 5.94 -19.19
N PHE A 177 -14.53 4.62 -19.38
CA PHE A 177 -15.25 3.97 -20.47
C PHE A 177 -16.63 3.56 -19.99
N GLU A 178 -17.63 4.39 -20.32
CA GLU A 178 -19.00 4.27 -19.82
C GLU A 178 -19.94 3.79 -20.93
N GLY A 179 -19.98 2.47 -21.08
CA GLY A 179 -20.79 1.79 -22.10
C GLY A 179 -20.30 0.37 -22.32
N THR A 180 -20.81 -0.27 -23.38
CA THR A 180 -20.44 -1.64 -23.71
C THR A 180 -20.02 -1.81 -25.16
N LEU A 181 -19.05 -2.68 -25.38
CA LEU A 181 -18.61 -3.15 -26.69
C LEU A 181 -19.04 -4.61 -26.85
N THR A 182 -20.22 -4.85 -27.40
CA THR A 182 -20.84 -6.18 -27.44
C THR A 182 -21.80 -6.32 -28.61
N ASP A 183 -21.99 -7.56 -29.07
CA ASP A 183 -23.07 -7.94 -29.98
C ASP A 183 -24.27 -8.53 -29.23
N SER A 184 -24.20 -8.70 -27.89
CA SER A 184 -25.28 -9.26 -27.06
C SER A 184 -26.59 -8.48 -27.20
N ASP A 185 -27.71 -9.18 -27.33
CA ASP A 185 -29.06 -8.60 -27.36
C ASP A 185 -29.77 -8.68 -25.98
N ALA A 186 -29.04 -9.07 -24.93
CA ALA A 186 -29.57 -9.21 -23.58
C ALA A 186 -29.65 -7.86 -22.84
N ARG A 187 -30.32 -6.87 -23.45
CA ARG A 187 -30.47 -5.52 -22.90
C ARG A 187 -31.11 -5.55 -21.52
N GLU A 188 -30.50 -4.87 -20.56
CA GLU A 188 -31.06 -4.72 -19.22
C GLU A 188 -32.26 -3.75 -19.20
N ASP A 189 -33.16 -3.93 -18.22
CA ASP A 189 -34.33 -3.07 -18.03
C ASP A 189 -33.92 -1.76 -17.33
N LYS A 190 -33.43 -0.82 -18.12
CA LYS A 190 -32.99 0.52 -17.69
C LYS A 190 -33.30 1.58 -18.75
N THR A 191 -33.26 2.85 -18.33
CA THR A 191 -33.56 4.02 -19.17
C THR A 191 -32.71 4.05 -20.43
N PHE A 192 -31.39 3.91 -20.29
CA PHE A 192 -30.43 3.90 -21.39
C PHE A 192 -29.45 2.73 -21.26
N ALA A 193 -29.22 2.01 -22.35
CA ALA A 193 -28.30 0.88 -22.45
C ALA A 193 -27.45 1.05 -23.72
N PHE A 194 -26.19 1.44 -23.54
CA PHE A 194 -25.27 1.80 -24.61
C PHE A 194 -24.57 0.57 -25.18
N LYS A 195 -24.62 0.43 -26.50
CA LYS A 195 -23.99 -0.66 -27.28
C LYS A 195 -23.14 -0.09 -28.40
N ALA A 196 -22.00 -0.70 -28.64
CA ALA A 196 -21.18 -0.47 -29.82
C ALA A 196 -20.44 -1.74 -30.27
N PRO A 197 -20.00 -1.80 -31.54
CA PRO A 197 -19.14 -2.88 -32.04
C PRO A 197 -17.78 -2.89 -31.34
N ALA A 198 -17.18 -4.08 -31.17
CA ALA A 198 -15.85 -4.25 -30.55
C ALA A 198 -14.74 -3.38 -31.16
N GLU A 199 -14.81 -3.06 -32.46
CA GLU A 199 -13.82 -2.23 -33.14
C GLU A 199 -13.80 -0.77 -32.64
N TYR A 200 -14.82 -0.31 -31.92
CA TYR A 200 -14.85 1.05 -31.38
C TYR A 200 -13.82 1.24 -30.25
N ALA A 201 -13.30 0.15 -29.66
CA ALA A 201 -12.09 0.23 -28.83
C ALA A 201 -10.92 0.89 -29.58
N GLN A 202 -10.86 0.80 -30.90
CA GLN A 202 -9.82 1.44 -31.70
C GLN A 202 -9.92 2.97 -31.72
N ILE A 203 -11.09 3.56 -31.41
CA ILE A 203 -11.22 5.01 -31.24
C ILE A 203 -10.26 5.49 -30.15
N LEU A 204 -10.17 4.77 -29.03
CA LEU A 204 -9.25 5.06 -27.91
C LEU A 204 -7.79 5.03 -28.38
N THR A 205 -7.37 3.95 -29.04
CA THR A 205 -6.00 3.82 -29.55
C THR A 205 -5.66 4.88 -30.61
N SER A 206 -6.62 5.23 -31.48
CA SER A 206 -6.45 6.28 -32.47
C SER A 206 -6.31 7.66 -31.84
N GLY A 207 -6.89 7.86 -30.65
CA GLY A 207 -6.78 9.06 -29.85
C GLY A 207 -5.53 9.18 -28.98
N SER A 208 -4.74 8.10 -28.82
CA SER A 208 -3.68 7.99 -27.80
C SER A 208 -4.22 7.97 -26.36
N VAL A 209 -5.22 7.13 -26.12
CA VAL A 209 -5.67 6.76 -24.76
C VAL A 209 -5.09 5.39 -24.43
N GLU A 210 -4.45 5.23 -23.27
CA GLU A 210 -3.78 3.98 -22.89
C GLU A 210 -4.54 3.19 -21.83
N ALA A 211 -5.36 3.84 -20.99
CA ALA A 211 -6.09 3.16 -19.93
C ALA A 211 -7.53 3.65 -19.74
N VAL A 212 -8.41 2.76 -19.28
CA VAL A 212 -9.80 3.10 -18.98
C VAL A 212 -10.31 2.49 -17.67
N ASN A 213 -11.04 3.29 -16.90
CA ASN A 213 -11.91 2.78 -15.85
C ASN A 213 -13.17 2.17 -16.48
N THR A 214 -13.55 0.99 -16.01
CA THR A 214 -14.78 0.28 -16.41
C THR A 214 -15.72 0.05 -15.23
N ALA A 215 -15.41 0.56 -14.03
CA ALA A 215 -16.32 0.49 -12.89
C ALA A 215 -17.37 1.59 -12.99
N ASN A 216 -18.50 1.32 -13.63
CA ASN A 216 -19.60 2.28 -13.76
C ASN A 216 -20.98 1.59 -13.90
N ASN A 217 -22.03 2.40 -13.99
CA ASN A 217 -23.42 1.95 -14.14
C ASN A 217 -23.75 1.42 -15.56
N HIS A 218 -22.87 1.60 -16.54
CA HIS A 218 -23.10 1.22 -17.94
C HIS A 218 -22.24 0.05 -18.44
N SER A 219 -21.44 -0.56 -17.58
CA SER A 219 -20.52 -1.66 -17.97
C SER A 219 -21.25 -2.99 -18.21
N HIS A 220 -22.51 -3.09 -17.76
CA HIS A 220 -23.34 -4.30 -17.80
C HIS A 220 -24.68 -4.04 -18.53
N ASP A 221 -24.72 -3.09 -19.46
CA ASP A 221 -25.95 -2.68 -20.15
C ASP A 221 -26.65 -3.81 -20.93
N TYR A 222 -25.91 -4.84 -21.32
CA TYR A 222 -26.44 -6.05 -21.94
C TYR A 222 -26.02 -7.32 -21.16
N GLY A 223 -26.06 -7.19 -19.82
CA GLY A 223 -25.74 -8.23 -18.85
C GLY A 223 -24.25 -8.52 -18.71
N GLU A 224 -23.91 -9.59 -18.00
CA GLU A 224 -22.51 -9.99 -17.75
C GLU A 224 -21.71 -10.23 -19.03
N GLN A 225 -22.38 -10.69 -20.10
CA GLN A 225 -21.73 -10.92 -21.39
C GLN A 225 -21.17 -9.62 -21.96
N SER A 226 -21.89 -8.50 -21.83
CA SER A 226 -21.42 -7.22 -22.36
C SER A 226 -20.20 -6.71 -21.64
N TYR A 227 -20.12 -6.94 -20.32
CA TYR A 227 -18.94 -6.61 -19.54
C TYR A 227 -17.72 -7.41 -20.03
N THR A 228 -17.87 -8.74 -20.11
CA THR A 228 -16.80 -9.63 -20.60
C THR A 228 -16.35 -9.30 -22.02
N ASP A 229 -17.29 -9.04 -22.93
CA ASP A 229 -16.99 -8.66 -24.32
C ASP A 229 -16.23 -7.33 -24.37
N THR A 230 -16.62 -6.37 -23.53
CA THR A 230 -15.97 -5.06 -23.44
C THR A 230 -14.53 -5.19 -22.98
N LEU A 231 -14.26 -5.92 -21.89
CA LEU A 231 -12.90 -6.15 -21.42
C LEU A 231 -12.04 -6.85 -22.49
N THR A 232 -12.61 -7.85 -23.18
CA THR A 232 -11.95 -8.56 -24.27
C THR A 232 -11.62 -7.64 -25.45
N ALA A 233 -12.53 -6.73 -25.82
CA ALA A 233 -12.31 -5.76 -26.89
C ALA A 233 -11.21 -4.76 -26.53
N LEU A 234 -11.17 -4.28 -25.29
CA LEU A 234 -10.14 -3.39 -24.76
C LEU A 234 -8.77 -4.09 -24.76
N ASP A 235 -8.69 -5.33 -24.26
CA ASP A 235 -7.47 -6.14 -24.28
C ASP A 235 -6.94 -6.34 -25.71
N ASN A 236 -7.83 -6.67 -26.66
CA ASN A 236 -7.46 -6.86 -28.06
C ASN A 236 -6.97 -5.56 -28.73
N ALA A 237 -7.43 -4.40 -28.26
CA ALA A 237 -6.95 -3.10 -28.70
C ALA A 237 -5.66 -2.66 -28.00
N GLY A 238 -5.22 -3.38 -26.96
CA GLY A 238 -4.06 -3.00 -26.15
C GLY A 238 -4.35 -1.85 -25.17
N ILE A 239 -5.62 -1.64 -24.82
CA ILE A 239 -6.04 -0.67 -23.81
C ILE A 239 -6.03 -1.35 -22.45
N THR A 240 -5.34 -0.77 -21.48
CA THR A 240 -5.37 -1.26 -20.10
C THR A 240 -6.73 -0.93 -19.48
N HIS A 241 -7.46 -1.94 -19.00
CA HIS A 241 -8.70 -1.71 -18.26
C HIS A 241 -8.53 -2.04 -16.77
N PHE A 242 -9.31 -1.35 -15.95
CA PHE A 242 -9.39 -1.56 -14.51
C PHE A 242 -10.77 -1.14 -14.00
N GLY A 243 -11.15 -1.59 -12.82
CA GLY A 243 -12.45 -1.31 -12.21
C GLY A 243 -12.98 -2.43 -11.32
N TYR A 244 -13.86 -2.09 -10.38
CA TYR A 244 -14.41 -3.00 -9.37
C TYR A 244 -13.29 -3.61 -8.53
N ASP A 245 -13.08 -4.93 -8.57
CA ASP A 245 -11.98 -5.61 -7.85
C ASP A 245 -10.72 -5.79 -8.73
N ASP A 246 -10.82 -5.46 -10.03
CA ASP A 246 -9.72 -5.53 -10.97
C ASP A 246 -8.94 -4.21 -10.97
N THR A 247 -7.65 -4.32 -10.73
CA THR A 247 -6.71 -3.20 -10.63
C THR A 247 -5.59 -3.42 -11.63
N ALA A 248 -4.96 -2.34 -12.10
CA ALA A 248 -3.81 -2.43 -13.00
C ALA A 248 -2.56 -1.78 -12.41
N VAL A 249 -1.37 -2.24 -12.82
CA VAL A 249 -0.11 -1.56 -12.58
C VAL A 249 0.65 -1.47 -13.90
N MET A 250 0.84 -0.24 -14.39
CA MET A 250 1.53 0.05 -15.65
C MET A 250 2.95 0.53 -15.38
N ASP A 251 3.92 0.11 -16.21
CA ASP A 251 5.29 0.65 -16.16
C ASP A 251 5.42 1.82 -17.14
N ILE A 252 5.49 3.04 -16.61
CA ILE A 252 5.60 4.28 -17.37
C ILE A 252 6.95 4.92 -17.06
N LYS A 253 7.86 4.95 -18.04
CA LYS A 253 9.23 5.46 -17.87
C LYS A 253 10.01 4.81 -16.70
N GLY A 254 9.72 3.54 -16.37
CA GLY A 254 10.37 2.83 -15.26
C GLY A 254 9.74 3.11 -13.89
N ILE A 255 8.59 3.81 -13.86
CA ILE A 255 7.77 4.06 -12.67
C ILE A 255 6.51 3.21 -12.76
N LYS A 256 6.22 2.46 -11.71
CA LYS A 256 4.98 1.66 -11.63
C LYS A 256 3.79 2.53 -11.20
N VAL A 257 2.84 2.76 -12.11
CA VAL A 257 1.61 3.49 -11.87
C VAL A 257 0.47 2.52 -11.60
N GLY A 258 -0.04 2.50 -10.36
CA GLY A 258 -1.19 1.70 -9.95
C GLY A 258 -2.51 2.42 -10.24
N LEU A 259 -3.46 1.70 -10.84
CA LEU A 259 -4.78 2.20 -11.23
C LEU A 259 -5.87 1.42 -10.49
N VAL A 260 -6.74 2.15 -9.81
CA VAL A 260 -7.87 1.62 -9.05
C VAL A 260 -9.15 2.29 -9.50
N GLY A 261 -10.19 1.51 -9.78
CA GLY A 261 -11.49 2.01 -10.25
C GLY A 261 -12.61 1.54 -9.34
N ILE A 262 -13.43 2.45 -8.81
CA ILE A 262 -14.50 2.14 -7.86
C ILE A 262 -15.85 2.63 -8.38
N TYR A 263 -16.82 1.73 -8.41
CA TYR A 263 -18.22 2.07 -8.68
C TYR A 263 -18.97 2.36 -7.38
N GLU A 264 -19.44 3.60 -7.23
CA GLU A 264 -20.13 4.07 -6.04
C GLU A 264 -21.38 4.90 -6.40
N LEU A 265 -22.44 4.24 -6.85
CA LEU A 265 -23.79 4.86 -6.90
C LEU A 265 -24.79 4.15 -6.00
N LYS A 266 -24.54 2.87 -5.71
CA LYS A 266 -25.49 2.00 -5.00
C LYS A 266 -25.14 1.84 -3.53
N ASP A 267 -23.86 1.65 -3.24
CA ASP A 267 -23.41 1.14 -1.95
C ASP A 267 -22.78 2.21 -1.05
N HIS A 268 -22.57 3.45 -1.54
CA HIS A 268 -22.14 4.58 -0.73
C HIS A 268 -20.85 4.26 0.04
N LEU A 269 -20.79 4.63 1.31
CA LEU A 269 -19.65 4.30 2.18
C LEU A 269 -19.44 2.78 2.37
N GLY A 270 -20.35 1.92 1.89
CA GLY A 270 -20.11 0.48 1.76
C GLY A 270 -18.98 0.12 0.80
N ARG A 271 -18.41 1.09 0.06
CA ARG A 271 -17.22 0.92 -0.78
C ARG A 271 -15.88 1.11 -0.07
N GLU A 272 -15.87 1.58 1.18
CA GLU A 272 -14.62 1.85 1.92
C GLU A 272 -13.67 0.65 1.95
N GLN A 273 -14.18 -0.56 2.18
CA GLN A 273 -13.33 -1.75 2.27
C GLN A 273 -12.75 -2.13 0.91
N GLN A 274 -13.55 -2.10 -0.16
CA GLN A 274 -13.07 -2.36 -1.53
C GLN A 274 -11.98 -1.37 -1.93
N LEU A 275 -12.17 -0.08 -1.63
CA LEU A 275 -11.18 0.96 -1.88
C LEU A 275 -9.84 0.65 -1.18
N LYS A 276 -9.89 0.33 0.12
CA LYS A 276 -8.69 -0.03 0.90
C LYS A 276 -7.99 -1.26 0.35
N ASP A 277 -8.75 -2.30 0.04
CA ASP A 277 -8.22 -3.57 -0.46
C ASP A 277 -7.57 -3.39 -1.83
N ASN A 278 -8.18 -2.61 -2.73
CA ASN A 278 -7.64 -2.33 -4.05
C ASN A 278 -6.37 -1.46 -4.01
N ILE A 279 -6.34 -0.43 -3.15
CA ILE A 279 -5.12 0.37 -2.95
C ILE A 279 -4.01 -0.51 -2.36
N ALA A 280 -4.33 -1.38 -1.39
CA ALA A 280 -3.37 -2.33 -0.84
C ALA A 280 -2.85 -3.32 -1.88
N LYS A 281 -3.71 -3.77 -2.81
CA LYS A 281 -3.35 -4.66 -3.92
C LYS A 281 -2.33 -4.02 -4.86
N VAL A 282 -2.59 -2.81 -5.38
CA VAL A 282 -1.62 -2.13 -6.27
C VAL A 282 -0.31 -1.79 -5.56
N LYS A 283 -0.35 -1.49 -4.25
CA LYS A 283 0.87 -1.34 -3.44
C LYS A 283 1.66 -2.64 -3.34
N ALA A 284 0.99 -3.77 -3.12
CA ALA A 284 1.62 -5.08 -3.07
C ALA A 284 2.25 -5.47 -4.43
N ASP A 285 1.66 -5.02 -5.53
CA ASP A 285 2.18 -5.18 -6.90
C ASP A 285 3.32 -4.21 -7.24
N GLY A 286 3.64 -3.31 -6.30
CA GLY A 286 4.79 -2.42 -6.32
C GLY A 286 4.53 -1.06 -6.97
N ALA A 287 3.28 -0.59 -6.98
CA ALA A 287 2.96 0.77 -7.42
C ALA A 287 3.77 1.82 -6.63
N GLU A 288 4.41 2.72 -7.36
CA GLU A 288 5.15 3.88 -6.86
C GLU A 288 4.30 5.16 -6.90
N LEU A 289 3.31 5.20 -7.82
CA LEU A 289 2.30 6.26 -7.96
C LEU A 289 0.92 5.59 -8.04
N ILE A 290 -0.09 6.09 -7.33
CA ILE A 290 -1.44 5.50 -7.33
C ILE A 290 -2.49 6.52 -7.77
N VAL A 291 -3.26 6.17 -8.81
CA VAL A 291 -4.41 6.93 -9.28
C VAL A 291 -5.68 6.15 -8.96
N VAL A 292 -6.64 6.82 -8.30
CA VAL A 292 -7.96 6.26 -8.01
C VAL A 292 -9.01 6.99 -8.82
N ILE A 293 -9.81 6.25 -9.56
CA ILE A 293 -10.97 6.76 -10.31
C ILE A 293 -12.24 6.24 -9.66
N PHE A 294 -13.19 7.15 -9.42
CA PHE A 294 -14.52 6.81 -8.92
C PHE A 294 -15.58 7.17 -9.95
N HIS A 295 -16.62 6.34 -10.01
CA HIS A 295 -17.85 6.65 -10.71
C HIS A 295 -18.98 6.79 -9.68
N TRP A 296 -19.36 8.04 -9.36
CA TRP A 296 -20.04 8.38 -8.10
C TRP A 296 -20.92 9.64 -8.13
N GLY A 297 -21.59 9.93 -7.02
CA GLY A 297 -22.35 11.17 -6.86
C GLY A 297 -23.68 11.15 -7.61
N ASN A 298 -24.20 12.33 -7.94
CA ASN A 298 -25.52 12.50 -8.53
C ASN A 298 -25.41 13.24 -9.87
N GLU A 299 -26.14 12.77 -10.87
CA GLU A 299 -26.21 13.41 -12.19
C GLU A 299 -26.57 14.90 -12.07
N THR A 300 -25.85 15.74 -12.82
CA THR A 300 -26.03 17.19 -12.95
C THR A 300 -25.72 18.05 -11.71
N GLU A 301 -25.40 17.44 -10.57
CA GLU A 301 -25.01 18.18 -9.37
C GLU A 301 -23.56 18.70 -9.50
N THR A 302 -23.37 20.00 -9.30
CA THR A 302 -22.06 20.66 -9.46
C THR A 302 -21.24 20.71 -8.17
N VAL A 303 -21.84 20.36 -7.03
CA VAL A 303 -21.18 20.27 -5.72
C VAL A 303 -21.11 18.80 -5.31
N PRO A 304 -19.92 18.28 -4.97
CA PRO A 304 -19.80 16.89 -4.55
C PRO A 304 -20.54 16.64 -3.24
N ASP A 305 -21.16 15.47 -3.13
CA ASP A 305 -21.85 15.08 -1.91
C ASP A 305 -20.90 14.57 -0.81
N THR A 306 -21.47 14.20 0.34
CA THR A 306 -20.67 13.72 1.49
C THR A 306 -19.98 12.38 1.22
N ASN A 307 -20.59 11.47 0.44
CA ASN A 307 -19.96 10.19 0.12
C ASN A 307 -18.74 10.42 -0.76
N GLN A 308 -18.87 11.25 -1.80
CA GLN A 308 -17.76 11.63 -2.67
C GLN A 308 -16.61 12.22 -1.86
N MET A 309 -16.91 13.21 -0.99
CA MET A 309 -15.88 13.84 -0.14
C MET A 309 -15.22 12.87 0.83
N THR A 310 -15.99 12.01 1.49
CA THR A 310 -15.46 11.04 2.44
C THR A 310 -14.57 10.00 1.75
N LEU A 311 -15.01 9.42 0.63
CA LEU A 311 -14.26 8.40 -0.09
C LEU A 311 -13.04 8.97 -0.81
N GLY A 312 -13.15 10.17 -1.40
CA GLY A 312 -12.02 10.85 -2.04
C GLY A 312 -10.90 11.15 -1.05
N ARG A 313 -11.24 11.69 0.13
CA ARG A 313 -10.26 11.93 1.20
C ARG A 313 -9.69 10.63 1.77
N LEU A 314 -10.53 9.60 1.94
CA LEU A 314 -10.09 8.27 2.35
C LEU A 314 -9.08 7.67 1.36
N ALA A 315 -9.30 7.79 0.05
CA ALA A 315 -8.37 7.29 -0.95
C ALA A 315 -6.98 7.92 -0.79
N ILE A 316 -6.91 9.24 -0.57
CA ILE A 316 -5.66 9.95 -0.29
C ILE A 316 -5.03 9.47 1.03
N ASP A 317 -5.83 9.28 2.08
CA ASP A 317 -5.37 8.75 3.37
C ASP A 317 -4.80 7.34 3.27
N GLU A 318 -5.38 6.52 2.40
CA GLU A 318 -4.92 5.17 2.09
C GLU A 318 -3.75 5.16 1.10
N GLY A 319 -3.31 6.32 0.59
CA GLY A 319 -2.08 6.48 -0.17
C GLY A 319 -2.24 6.71 -1.68
N ALA A 320 -3.44 7.03 -2.17
CA ALA A 320 -3.61 7.56 -3.51
C ALA A 320 -2.84 8.89 -3.67
N ASP A 321 -2.31 9.13 -4.87
CA ASP A 321 -1.60 10.36 -5.24
C ASP A 321 -2.47 11.31 -6.07
N LEU A 322 -3.48 10.76 -6.75
CA LEU A 322 -4.52 11.49 -7.47
C LEU A 322 -5.84 10.74 -7.34
N VAL A 323 -6.92 11.49 -7.11
CA VAL A 323 -8.29 10.99 -7.18
C VAL A 323 -9.05 11.74 -8.25
N CYS A 324 -9.72 11.02 -9.14
CA CYS A 324 -10.60 11.58 -10.15
C CYS A 324 -11.98 10.94 -10.08
N GLY A 325 -13.01 11.72 -10.43
CA GLY A 325 -14.40 11.29 -10.39
C GLY A 325 -15.11 11.48 -11.72
N HIS A 326 -16.16 10.70 -11.89
CA HIS A 326 -17.00 10.55 -13.08
C HIS A 326 -18.44 10.30 -12.64
N HIS A 327 -19.40 10.31 -13.58
CA HIS A 327 -20.87 10.13 -13.41
C HIS A 327 -21.72 11.39 -13.34
N PRO A 328 -21.37 12.49 -12.63
CA PRO A 328 -22.25 13.66 -12.59
C PRO A 328 -22.56 14.25 -13.97
N HIS A 329 -21.81 13.88 -15.01
CA HIS A 329 -21.94 14.35 -16.40
C HIS A 329 -21.77 15.86 -16.57
N VAL A 330 -21.37 16.55 -15.49
CA VAL A 330 -21.01 17.97 -15.43
C VAL A 330 -19.72 18.11 -14.64
N LEU A 331 -19.02 19.23 -14.84
CA LEU A 331 -17.83 19.55 -14.04
C LEU A 331 -18.20 19.76 -12.57
N GLN A 332 -17.44 19.12 -11.68
CA GLN A 332 -17.43 19.43 -10.25
C GLN A 332 -16.05 19.99 -9.86
N GLY A 333 -15.96 20.52 -8.64
CA GLY A 333 -14.76 21.20 -8.14
C GLY A 333 -13.54 20.28 -7.96
N ILE A 334 -12.40 20.93 -7.74
CA ILE A 334 -11.13 20.29 -7.41
C ILE A 334 -10.76 20.68 -5.98
N GLU A 335 -10.50 19.69 -5.15
CA GLU A 335 -9.99 19.89 -3.79
C GLU A 335 -8.52 19.47 -3.72
N THR A 336 -7.67 20.32 -3.12
CA THR A 336 -6.34 19.88 -2.68
C THR A 336 -6.42 19.42 -1.23
N TYR A 337 -6.36 18.10 -1.02
CA TYR A 337 -6.38 17.47 0.29
C TYR A 337 -5.01 16.86 0.60
N LYS A 338 -4.38 17.28 1.70
CA LYS A 338 -3.02 16.86 2.11
C LYS A 338 -1.96 17.03 1.00
N GLY A 339 -2.10 18.08 0.19
CA GLY A 339 -1.17 18.40 -0.91
C GLY A 339 -1.40 17.61 -2.20
N LYS A 340 -2.47 16.79 -2.27
CA LYS A 340 -2.84 15.96 -3.42
C LYS A 340 -4.22 16.35 -3.93
N ASN A 341 -4.51 16.10 -5.21
CA ASN A 341 -5.76 16.55 -5.82
C ASN A 341 -6.85 15.47 -5.78
N ILE A 342 -8.07 15.93 -5.51
CA ILE A 342 -9.33 15.21 -5.71
C ILE A 342 -10.14 16.02 -6.72
N VAL A 343 -10.28 15.48 -7.93
CA VAL A 343 -11.08 16.07 -9.02
C VAL A 343 -12.44 15.38 -9.03
N TYR A 344 -13.47 16.01 -8.48
CA TYR A 344 -14.70 15.30 -8.14
C TYR A 344 -15.55 14.86 -9.35
N SER A 345 -15.49 15.61 -10.45
CA SER A 345 -16.08 15.20 -11.73
C SER A 345 -15.42 15.94 -12.88
N LEU A 346 -15.03 15.21 -13.92
CA LEU A 346 -14.53 15.76 -15.18
C LEU A 346 -15.63 16.04 -16.21
N GLY A 347 -16.88 15.68 -15.91
CA GLY A 347 -18.00 15.76 -16.84
C GLY A 347 -17.89 14.74 -17.99
N ASN A 348 -18.70 14.95 -19.03
CA ASN A 348 -18.64 14.16 -20.27
C ASN A 348 -17.37 14.46 -21.07
N PHE A 349 -16.87 13.54 -21.88
CA PHE A 349 -15.77 13.81 -22.82
C PHE A 349 -16.16 13.39 -24.24
N CYS A 350 -15.83 12.18 -24.69
CA CYS A 350 -16.35 11.65 -25.97
C CYS A 350 -17.67 10.90 -25.73
N PHE A 351 -18.79 11.62 -25.75
CA PHE A 351 -20.03 11.13 -25.14
C PHE A 351 -21.16 10.85 -26.13
N GLY A 352 -21.38 9.58 -26.48
CA GLY A 352 -22.47 9.11 -27.34
C GLY A 352 -23.84 8.99 -26.65
N GLY A 353 -23.92 9.28 -25.35
CA GLY A 353 -25.14 9.17 -24.55
C GLY A 353 -26.16 10.29 -24.76
N ASN A 354 -25.79 11.38 -25.43
CA ASN A 354 -26.72 12.49 -25.74
C ASN A 354 -26.19 13.34 -26.92
N SER A 355 -26.99 13.55 -27.96
CA SER A 355 -26.63 14.40 -29.11
C SER A 355 -26.80 15.90 -28.85
N SER A 356 -27.44 16.30 -27.75
CA SER A 356 -27.62 17.70 -27.35
C SER A 356 -27.74 17.85 -25.81
N PRO A 357 -26.67 17.52 -25.05
CA PRO A 357 -26.67 17.76 -23.60
C PRO A 357 -26.72 19.26 -23.30
N SER A 358 -27.38 19.61 -22.19
CA SER A 358 -27.50 21.01 -21.76
C SER A 358 -26.18 21.61 -21.29
N ASP A 359 -25.23 20.76 -20.91
CA ASP A 359 -23.88 21.13 -20.51
C ASP A 359 -22.88 20.44 -21.43
N MET A 360 -22.09 21.24 -22.14
CA MET A 360 -21.05 20.77 -23.06
C MET A 360 -19.66 20.86 -22.44
N ASP A 361 -19.55 21.39 -21.22
CA ASP A 361 -18.27 21.71 -20.60
C ASP A 361 -17.58 20.45 -20.07
N THR A 362 -16.29 20.38 -20.33
CA THR A 362 -15.42 19.33 -19.81
C THR A 362 -13.99 19.86 -19.62
N MET A 363 -13.08 19.01 -19.20
CA MET A 363 -11.67 19.34 -19.13
C MET A 363 -10.78 18.13 -19.36
N ILE A 364 -9.55 18.40 -19.78
CA ILE A 364 -8.43 17.47 -19.59
C ILE A 364 -7.72 17.95 -18.32
N PHE A 365 -7.69 17.10 -17.30
CA PHE A 365 -6.91 17.36 -16.09
C PHE A 365 -5.54 16.70 -16.25
N GLN A 366 -4.48 17.51 -16.34
CA GLN A 366 -3.12 17.02 -16.39
C GLN A 366 -2.40 17.24 -15.07
N GLN A 367 -1.68 16.22 -14.61
CA GLN A 367 -0.77 16.36 -13.48
C GLN A 367 0.59 15.74 -13.83
N THR A 368 1.66 16.51 -13.63
CA THR A 368 3.03 16.04 -13.73
C THR A 368 3.52 15.65 -12.35
N PHE A 369 3.93 14.39 -12.20
CA PHE A 369 4.52 13.87 -10.97
C PHE A 369 6.03 13.75 -11.13
N THR A 370 6.77 14.15 -10.10
CA THR A 370 8.20 13.88 -9.98
C THR A 370 8.40 12.75 -8.98
N VAL A 371 8.91 11.60 -9.42
CA VAL A 371 9.18 10.43 -8.58
C VAL A 371 10.68 10.31 -8.33
N THR A 372 11.05 10.17 -7.06
CA THR A 372 12.43 10.04 -6.59
C THR A 372 12.63 8.77 -5.78
N SER A 373 13.85 8.52 -5.31
CA SER A 373 14.15 7.45 -4.36
C SER A 373 13.38 7.57 -3.03
N GLU A 374 12.88 8.77 -2.70
CA GLU A 374 12.07 9.02 -1.49
C GLU A 374 10.55 8.88 -1.75
N GLY A 375 10.14 8.62 -2.99
CA GLY A 375 8.76 8.54 -3.43
C GLY A 375 8.33 9.72 -4.32
N VAL A 376 7.01 9.88 -4.46
CA VAL A 376 6.38 10.98 -5.20
C VAL A 376 6.63 12.31 -4.47
N GLN A 377 7.19 13.30 -5.16
CA GLN A 377 7.38 14.64 -4.59
C GLN A 377 6.05 15.38 -4.48
N ALA A 378 5.92 16.19 -3.44
CA ALA A 378 4.77 17.06 -3.21
C ALA A 378 4.93 18.42 -3.93
N ASP A 379 5.13 18.41 -5.25
CA ASP A 379 5.28 19.60 -6.09
C ASP A 379 3.94 20.09 -6.68
N ASN A 380 2.97 19.19 -6.82
CA ASN A 380 1.59 19.44 -7.26
C ASN A 380 1.50 20.24 -8.59
N VAL A 381 2.27 19.83 -9.59
CA VAL A 381 2.30 20.50 -10.90
C VAL A 381 1.10 20.09 -11.74
N THR A 382 0.09 20.96 -11.82
CA THR A 382 -1.16 20.71 -12.56
C THR A 382 -1.33 21.62 -13.78
N ASN A 383 -1.97 21.11 -14.83
CA ASN A 383 -2.44 21.88 -15.97
C ASN A 383 -3.89 21.50 -16.30
N ILE A 384 -4.82 22.46 -16.19
CA ILE A 384 -6.24 22.26 -16.49
C ILE A 384 -6.54 22.86 -17.86
N ILE A 385 -6.90 22.00 -18.81
CA ILE A 385 -7.25 22.39 -20.17
C ILE A 385 -8.78 22.35 -20.29
N PRO A 386 -9.48 23.50 -20.24
CA PRO A 386 -10.92 23.55 -20.44
C PRO A 386 -11.25 23.10 -21.86
N CYS A 387 -12.29 22.28 -21.99
CA CYS A 387 -12.71 21.69 -23.25
C CYS A 387 -14.24 21.76 -23.38
N SER A 388 -14.72 21.65 -24.61
CA SER A 388 -16.10 21.26 -24.91
C SER A 388 -16.10 19.81 -25.39
N ILE A 389 -17.17 19.06 -25.14
CA ILE A 389 -17.36 17.72 -25.74
C ILE A 389 -17.58 17.77 -27.26
N SER A 390 -17.80 18.97 -27.80
CA SER A 390 -18.11 19.21 -29.21
C SER A 390 -17.16 20.23 -29.82
N SER A 391 -16.85 20.06 -31.10
CA SER A 391 -16.09 21.04 -31.90
C SER A 391 -16.99 22.04 -32.63
N THR A 392 -18.30 21.97 -32.41
CA THR A 392 -19.32 22.80 -33.07
C THR A 392 -20.38 23.28 -32.07
N ASP A 393 -20.99 24.41 -32.40
CA ASP A 393 -22.06 24.99 -31.59
C ASP A 393 -23.40 24.26 -31.81
N GLY A 394 -24.22 24.19 -30.77
CA GLY A 394 -25.63 23.80 -30.83
C GLY A 394 -25.93 22.31 -30.80
N TYR A 395 -24.94 21.43 -30.99
CA TYR A 395 -25.11 19.99 -30.83
C TYR A 395 -23.78 19.31 -30.48
N ASN A 396 -23.87 18.09 -29.97
CA ASN A 396 -22.72 17.24 -29.67
C ASN A 396 -22.32 16.46 -30.93
N ASN A 397 -21.19 16.83 -31.53
CA ASN A 397 -20.62 16.09 -32.65
C ASN A 397 -19.61 15.02 -32.22
N TYR A 398 -19.51 14.72 -30.92
CA TYR A 398 -18.67 13.66 -30.35
C TYR A 398 -17.17 13.89 -30.55
N GLN A 399 -16.73 15.15 -30.69
CA GLN A 399 -15.34 15.51 -30.92
C GLN A 399 -14.85 16.49 -29.85
N PRO A 400 -14.36 15.99 -28.70
CA PRO A 400 -13.82 16.83 -27.64
C PRO A 400 -12.78 17.81 -28.16
N THR A 401 -12.91 19.07 -27.78
CA THR A 401 -12.13 20.17 -28.34
C THR A 401 -11.71 21.16 -27.25
N PRO A 402 -10.42 21.50 -27.14
CA PRO A 402 -9.96 22.53 -26.21
C PRO A 402 -10.67 23.86 -26.47
N ALA A 403 -11.23 24.44 -25.42
CA ALA A 403 -11.84 25.76 -25.46
C ALA A 403 -10.75 26.84 -25.60
N SER A 404 -11.12 28.01 -26.12
CA SER A 404 -10.22 29.16 -26.25
C SER A 404 -10.91 30.47 -25.90
N GLY A 405 -10.13 31.52 -25.65
CA GLY A 405 -10.64 32.87 -25.38
C GLY A 405 -11.60 32.94 -24.19
N ASP A 406 -12.75 33.59 -24.41
CA ASP A 406 -13.78 33.81 -23.40
C ASP A 406 -14.39 32.49 -22.93
N GLU A 407 -14.52 31.49 -23.81
CA GLU A 407 -15.11 30.20 -23.46
C GLU A 407 -14.19 29.39 -22.54
N ALA A 408 -12.88 29.38 -22.81
CA ALA A 408 -11.90 28.79 -21.90
C ALA A 408 -11.93 29.47 -20.52
N SER A 409 -12.10 30.80 -20.51
CA SER A 409 -12.18 31.57 -19.27
C SER A 409 -13.45 31.23 -18.49
N ARG A 410 -14.60 31.12 -19.18
CA ARG A 410 -15.89 30.74 -18.59
C ARG A 410 -15.84 29.35 -17.94
N ILE A 411 -15.29 28.36 -18.64
CA ILE A 411 -15.18 26.98 -18.12
C ILE A 411 -14.24 26.94 -16.91
N LYS A 412 -13.10 27.67 -16.95
CA LYS A 412 -12.20 27.78 -15.79
C LYS A 412 -12.89 28.41 -14.58
N SER A 413 -13.63 29.51 -14.78
CA SER A 413 -14.39 30.13 -13.70
C SER A 413 -15.45 29.19 -13.12
N LYS A 414 -16.12 28.39 -13.95
CA LYS A 414 -17.05 27.35 -13.48
C LYS A 414 -16.34 26.32 -12.58
N ILE A 415 -15.16 25.86 -12.97
CA ILE A 415 -14.36 24.92 -12.15
C ILE A 415 -13.96 25.57 -10.82
N GLU A 416 -13.51 26.82 -10.85
CA GLU A 416 -13.14 27.59 -9.65
C GLU A 416 -14.33 27.80 -8.71
N GLU A 417 -15.50 28.14 -9.24
CA GLU A 417 -16.76 28.29 -8.48
C GLU A 417 -17.18 26.97 -7.82
N CYS A 418 -17.14 25.86 -8.57
CA CYS A 418 -17.43 24.54 -8.03
C CYS A 418 -16.42 24.13 -6.95
N SER A 419 -15.13 24.46 -7.14
CA SER A 419 -14.07 24.19 -6.16
C SER A 419 -14.27 24.99 -4.87
N ALA A 420 -14.67 26.26 -4.98
CA ALA A 420 -14.96 27.13 -3.84
C ALA A 420 -16.19 26.69 -3.04
N ALA A 421 -17.10 25.92 -3.64
CA ALA A 421 -18.29 25.38 -2.98
C ALA A 421 -17.99 24.15 -2.10
N ILE A 422 -16.80 23.54 -2.21
CA ILE A 422 -16.41 22.38 -1.42
C ILE A 422 -16.11 22.81 0.02
N PRO A 423 -16.78 22.23 1.04
CA PRO A 423 -16.46 22.50 2.43
C PRO A 423 -15.01 22.11 2.75
N ALA A 424 -14.29 23.00 3.43
CA ALA A 424 -12.95 22.70 3.94
C ALA A 424 -13.00 21.42 4.80
N ALA A 425 -12.00 20.56 4.65
CA ALA A 425 -11.86 19.40 5.52
C ALA A 425 -11.71 19.88 6.97
N ASP A 426 -12.63 19.45 7.86
CA ASP A 426 -12.55 19.79 9.28
C ASP A 426 -11.19 19.35 9.84
N SER A 427 -10.44 20.28 10.40
CA SER A 427 -9.14 20.02 11.06
C SER A 427 -9.28 19.32 12.42
N SER A 428 -10.45 18.76 12.74
CA SER A 428 -10.85 18.42 14.11
C SER A 428 -10.64 16.95 14.53
N SER A 429 -10.06 16.08 13.70
CA SER A 429 -9.81 14.68 14.11
C SER A 429 -8.46 14.42 14.78
N ALA A 430 -7.61 15.44 14.98
CA ALA A 430 -6.39 15.32 15.76
C ALA A 430 -6.58 15.92 17.16
N THR A 431 -7.22 15.18 18.08
CA THR A 431 -6.95 15.12 19.54
C THR A 431 -8.17 14.59 20.32
N SER A 432 -8.24 13.28 20.52
CA SER A 432 -8.93 12.72 21.69
C SER A 432 -8.36 11.35 22.08
N GLU A 433 -7.07 11.30 22.40
CA GLU A 433 -6.53 10.24 23.24
C GLU A 433 -5.93 10.83 24.51
N GLY A 434 -6.61 10.56 25.63
CA GLY A 434 -5.97 10.24 26.91
C GLY A 434 -5.57 11.41 27.81
N SER A 435 -6.51 11.87 28.65
CA SER A 435 -6.14 12.32 29.99
C SER A 435 -7.17 11.82 31.02
N ASP A 436 -7.12 10.53 31.31
CA ASP A 436 -7.53 10.02 32.61
C ASP A 436 -6.27 9.91 33.47
N SER A 437 -6.05 10.90 34.35
CA SER A 437 -5.26 10.72 35.56
C SER A 437 -5.55 11.82 36.58
N GLU A 438 -6.04 11.34 37.73
CA GLU A 438 -6.23 11.96 39.05
C GLU A 438 -7.55 12.67 39.37
#